data_AF-A0A3Q9QWE6-F1
#
_entry.id   AF-A0A3Q9QWE6-F1
#
_cell.length_a   1.000
_cell.length_b   1.000
_cell.length_c   1.000
_cell.angle_alpha   90.00
_cell.angle_beta   90.00
_cell.angle_gamma   90.00
#
_symmetry.space_group_name_H-M   'P 1'
#
loop_
_entity.id
_entity.type
_entity.pdbx_description
1 polymer ?
#
loop_
_entity_poly.entity_id
_entity_poly.type
_entity_poly.pdbx_seq_one_letter_code
_entity_poly.pdbx_strand_id
1 'polypeptide(L)'
;MNPKGSVTKSGVFIFDSYKDNIIIDKYNRVFLKMRAHKLDAIRSENSEDAVTWNVFRTLQKIDPELWLPELFQVSFQEKRHDIIKDMKISLWKKFNQPASLEQPEGMTEVDVMLENDRFVWFMEVKYKSDISMGTTHDAHRNQILRNIDIGSNYAGHKDFYFSLLILDEKFTPKGKMLMDSYMNERFLDYGNLKGISLITFKDVRNLFSFCEEQVQYEDEQYLARLAKKDLEKRMVRI
;
A
#
# COMPACT_ATOMS: atom_id res chain seq x y z
N MET A 1 8.10 -27.51 -0.60
CA MET A 1 8.52 -27.62 -2.02
C MET A 1 9.01 -26.25 -2.47
N ASN A 2 10.14 -26.17 -3.17
CA ASN A 2 10.56 -24.90 -3.76
C ASN A 2 9.53 -24.49 -4.83
N PRO A 3 9.09 -23.22 -4.85
CA PRO A 3 8.12 -22.77 -5.84
C PRO A 3 8.71 -22.92 -7.24
N LYS A 4 7.90 -23.45 -8.16
CA LYS A 4 8.29 -23.64 -9.56
C LYS A 4 8.06 -22.35 -10.35
N GLY A 5 8.88 -22.13 -11.37
CA GLY A 5 8.82 -20.94 -12.19
C GLY A 5 9.96 -20.88 -13.20
N SER A 6 10.05 -19.75 -13.89
CA SER A 6 11.03 -19.48 -14.92
C SER A 6 11.68 -18.10 -14.71
N VAL A 7 12.90 -17.92 -15.20
CA VAL A 7 13.60 -16.64 -15.14
C VAL A 7 13.49 -15.97 -16.51
N THR A 8 13.02 -14.71 -16.52
CA THR A 8 12.96 -13.88 -17.73
C THR A 8 14.36 -13.53 -18.23
N LYS A 9 14.46 -13.03 -19.47
CA LYS A 9 15.73 -12.51 -20.03
C LYS A 9 16.36 -11.41 -19.17
N SER A 10 15.53 -10.62 -18.49
CA SER A 10 15.94 -9.55 -17.57
C SER A 10 16.28 -10.06 -16.16
N GLY A 11 16.31 -11.37 -15.93
CA GLY A 11 16.68 -11.96 -14.64
C GLY A 11 15.55 -12.02 -13.59
N VAL A 12 14.34 -11.59 -13.94
CA VAL A 12 13.17 -11.62 -13.03
C VAL A 12 12.57 -13.02 -13.01
N PHE A 13 12.41 -13.61 -11.83
CA PHE A 13 11.71 -14.87 -11.62
C PHE A 13 10.19 -14.71 -11.70
N ILE A 14 9.55 -15.56 -12.51
CA ILE A 14 8.11 -15.64 -12.69
C ILE A 14 7.64 -17.00 -12.19
N PHE A 15 6.77 -16.99 -11.19
CA PHE A 15 6.15 -18.19 -10.63
C PHE A 15 5.22 -18.86 -11.67
N ASP A 16 5.13 -20.18 -11.67
CA ASP A 16 4.16 -20.90 -12.52
C ASP A 16 2.72 -20.53 -12.14
N SER A 17 2.47 -20.32 -10.85
CA SER A 17 1.18 -19.92 -10.30
C SER A 17 1.32 -18.67 -9.43
N TYR A 18 0.39 -17.73 -9.55
CA TYR A 18 0.37 -16.51 -8.73
C TYR A 18 0.31 -16.85 -7.23
N LYS A 19 -0.30 -17.99 -6.89
CA LYS A 19 -0.45 -18.48 -5.51
C LYS A 19 0.88 -18.77 -4.83
N ASP A 20 1.94 -19.00 -5.60
CA ASP A 20 3.29 -19.24 -5.06
C ASP A 20 4.01 -17.94 -4.67
N ASN A 21 3.47 -16.78 -5.09
CA ASN A 21 3.92 -15.46 -4.68
C ASN A 21 3.07 -14.85 -3.54
N ILE A 22 2.00 -15.54 -3.13
CA ILE A 22 1.06 -15.12 -2.09
C ILE A 22 1.24 -15.98 -0.83
N ILE A 23 1.60 -15.35 0.30
CA ILE A 23 1.98 -16.07 1.52
C ILE A 23 0.78 -16.45 2.41
N ILE A 24 -0.34 -15.74 2.28
CA ILE A 24 -1.55 -15.95 3.08
C ILE A 24 -2.81 -15.82 2.23
N ASP A 25 -3.86 -16.56 2.58
CA ASP A 25 -5.19 -16.44 1.96
C ASP A 25 -5.17 -16.53 0.42
N LYS A 26 -4.26 -17.33 -0.16
CA LYS A 26 -4.05 -17.50 -1.61
C LYS A 26 -5.25 -18.06 -2.40
N TYR A 27 -6.32 -18.45 -1.72
CA TYR A 27 -7.59 -18.88 -2.30
C TYR A 27 -8.74 -17.89 -2.05
N ASN A 28 -8.43 -16.68 -1.56
CA ASN A 28 -9.42 -15.65 -1.33
C ASN A 28 -10.19 -15.31 -2.62
N ARG A 29 -11.50 -15.12 -2.50
CA ARG A 29 -12.41 -14.85 -3.62
C ARG A 29 -12.08 -13.56 -4.38
N VAL A 30 -11.31 -12.64 -3.81
CA VAL A 30 -10.85 -11.45 -4.53
C VAL A 30 -10.06 -11.83 -5.79
N PHE A 31 -9.22 -12.87 -5.72
CA PHE A 31 -8.43 -13.33 -6.86
C PHE A 31 -9.30 -13.93 -7.97
N LEU A 32 -10.48 -14.47 -7.64
CA LEU A 32 -11.44 -14.96 -8.64
C LEU A 32 -12.10 -13.83 -9.43
N LYS A 33 -12.15 -12.62 -8.86
CA LYS A 33 -12.75 -11.44 -9.48
C LYS A 33 -11.72 -10.58 -10.23
N MET A 34 -10.43 -10.88 -10.09
CA MET A 34 -9.37 -10.16 -10.77
C MET A 34 -9.33 -10.50 -12.25
N ARG A 35 -8.96 -9.50 -13.06
CA ARG A 35 -8.71 -9.70 -14.49
C ARG A 35 -7.49 -10.60 -14.69
N ALA A 36 -7.50 -11.42 -15.73
CA ALA A 36 -6.44 -12.40 -16.00
C ALA A 36 -5.03 -11.77 -16.06
N HIS A 37 -4.88 -10.60 -16.69
CA HIS A 37 -3.58 -9.90 -16.75
C HIS A 37 -3.07 -9.46 -15.38
N LYS A 38 -3.97 -9.12 -14.44
CA LYS A 38 -3.58 -8.75 -13.07
C LYS A 38 -3.08 -9.97 -12.32
N LEU A 39 -3.77 -11.11 -12.46
CA LEU A 39 -3.30 -12.38 -11.91
C LEU A 39 -1.95 -12.82 -12.52
N ASP A 40 -1.75 -12.58 -13.81
CA ASP A 40 -0.48 -12.88 -14.46
C ASP A 40 0.66 -11.98 -13.94
N ALA A 41 0.38 -10.68 -13.73
CA ALA A 41 1.33 -9.76 -13.12
C ALA A 41 1.72 -10.18 -11.69
N ILE A 42 0.79 -10.74 -10.90
CA ILE A 42 1.07 -11.29 -9.55
C ILE A 42 2.10 -12.43 -9.58
N ARG A 43 2.29 -13.12 -10.72
CA ARG A 43 3.31 -14.18 -10.84
C ARG A 43 4.74 -13.65 -10.86
N SER A 44 4.96 -12.36 -11.05
CA SER A 44 6.30 -11.79 -11.01
C SER A 44 6.81 -11.69 -9.57
N GLU A 45 8.04 -12.10 -9.29
CA GLU A 45 8.67 -11.81 -7.99
C GLU A 45 8.76 -10.31 -7.67
N ASN A 46 8.71 -9.48 -8.71
CA ASN A 46 8.66 -8.01 -8.62
C ASN A 46 7.23 -7.46 -8.58
N SER A 47 6.22 -8.30 -8.32
CA SER A 47 4.83 -7.85 -8.28
C SER A 47 4.53 -6.97 -7.07
N GLU A 48 4.12 -5.74 -7.35
CA GLU A 48 3.57 -4.76 -6.40
C GLU A 48 2.27 -5.26 -5.76
N ASP A 49 1.36 -5.84 -6.54
CA ASP A 49 0.11 -6.42 -6.03
C ASP A 49 0.37 -7.58 -5.05
N ALA A 50 1.37 -8.42 -5.33
CA ALA A 50 1.71 -9.54 -4.44
C ALA A 50 2.25 -9.06 -3.09
N VAL A 51 3.17 -8.10 -3.09
CA VAL A 51 3.72 -7.57 -1.83
C VAL A 51 2.66 -6.77 -1.06
N THR A 52 1.82 -6.00 -1.75
CA THR A 52 0.69 -5.29 -1.15
C THR A 52 -0.27 -6.26 -0.45
N TRP A 53 -0.66 -7.35 -1.14
CA TRP A 53 -1.48 -8.39 -0.53
C TRP A 53 -0.80 -9.01 0.69
N ASN A 54 0.46 -9.46 0.54
CA ASN A 54 1.17 -10.16 1.61
C ASN A 54 1.33 -9.31 2.87
N VAL A 55 1.55 -8.01 2.73
CA VAL A 55 1.62 -7.08 3.87
C VAL A 55 0.25 -6.87 4.48
N PHE A 56 -0.69 -6.28 3.72
CA PHE A 56 -1.91 -5.75 4.31
C PHE A 56 -2.94 -6.84 4.63
N ARG A 57 -2.92 -7.98 3.90
CA ARG A 57 -3.73 -9.13 4.29
C ARG A 57 -3.23 -9.78 5.57
N THR A 58 -1.92 -9.72 5.84
CA THR A 58 -1.35 -10.20 7.10
C THR A 58 -1.72 -9.26 8.24
N LEU A 59 -1.63 -7.94 8.06
CA LEU A 59 -2.06 -6.96 9.08
C LEU A 59 -3.54 -7.09 9.42
N GLN A 60 -4.41 -7.46 8.47
CA GLN A 60 -5.82 -7.78 8.73
C GLN A 60 -6.05 -8.98 9.67
N LYS A 61 -5.01 -9.77 9.93
CA LYS A 61 -5.06 -10.99 10.77
C LYS A 61 -4.34 -10.83 12.10
N ILE A 62 -3.70 -9.69 12.33
CA ILE A 62 -3.03 -9.33 13.58
C ILE A 62 -3.89 -8.26 14.26
N ASP A 63 -3.99 -8.31 15.58
CA ASP A 63 -4.73 -7.33 16.36
C ASP A 63 -4.30 -5.88 15.99
N PRO A 64 -5.21 -5.05 15.45
CA PRO A 64 -4.88 -3.68 15.08
C PRO A 64 -4.48 -2.79 16.26
N GLU A 65 -4.84 -3.13 17.51
CA GLU A 65 -4.34 -2.43 18.69
C GLU A 65 -2.81 -2.43 18.77
N LEU A 66 -2.16 -3.47 18.24
CA LEU A 66 -0.72 -3.61 18.26
C LEU A 66 -0.04 -2.81 17.15
N TRP A 67 -0.49 -2.97 15.90
CA TRP A 67 0.28 -2.48 14.75
C TRP A 67 -0.16 -1.11 14.25
N LEU A 68 -1.45 -0.75 14.38
CA LEU A 68 -1.97 0.46 13.75
C LEU A 68 -1.44 1.74 14.40
N PRO A 69 -1.41 1.89 15.73
CA PRO A 69 -0.79 3.06 16.36
C PRO A 69 0.70 3.21 16.02
N GLU A 70 1.44 2.10 15.94
CA GLU A 70 2.86 2.11 15.59
C GLU A 70 3.08 2.52 14.14
N LEU A 71 2.30 1.98 13.20
CA LEU A 71 2.37 2.37 11.80
C LEU A 71 1.99 3.86 11.63
N PHE A 72 0.98 4.33 12.34
CA PHE A 72 0.57 5.73 12.32
C PHE A 72 1.66 6.66 12.88
N GLN A 73 2.32 6.25 13.98
CA GLN A 73 3.45 6.99 14.56
C GLN A 73 4.64 7.08 13.61
N VAL A 74 5.00 5.99 12.93
CA VAL A 74 6.07 6.02 11.92
C VAL A 74 5.71 6.96 10.77
N SER A 75 4.43 7.01 10.41
CA SER A 75 3.95 7.77 9.25
C SER A 75 3.83 9.27 9.53
N PHE A 76 3.20 9.64 10.64
CA PHE A 76 2.78 11.02 10.91
C PHE A 76 3.38 11.60 12.18
N GLN A 77 4.29 10.87 12.83
CA GLN A 77 4.92 11.26 14.10
C GLN A 77 3.93 11.48 15.25
N GLU A 78 2.76 10.84 15.17
CA GLU A 78 1.70 10.90 16.15
C GLU A 78 1.23 9.49 16.51
N LYS A 79 0.94 9.21 17.79
CA LYS A 79 0.39 7.92 18.20
C LYS A 79 -1.09 8.06 18.54
N ARG A 80 -1.95 7.49 17.69
CA ARG A 80 -3.40 7.51 17.86
C ARG A 80 -3.94 6.11 18.10
N HIS A 81 -4.71 5.96 19.17
CA HIS A 81 -5.46 4.73 19.47
C HIS A 81 -6.94 4.85 19.06
N ASP A 82 -7.46 6.06 18.89
CA ASP A 82 -8.86 6.29 18.52
C ASP A 82 -9.18 5.86 17.07
N ILE A 83 -8.15 5.60 16.26
CA ILE A 83 -8.24 5.11 14.87
C ILE A 83 -8.51 3.60 14.76
N ILE A 84 -8.44 2.84 15.86
CA ILE A 84 -8.54 1.38 15.81
C ILE A 84 -9.99 0.91 15.71
N LYS A 85 -10.90 1.60 16.41
CA LYS A 85 -12.30 1.20 16.49
C LYS A 85 -12.92 1.09 15.09
N ASP A 86 -13.55 -0.05 14.82
CA ASP A 86 -14.25 -0.38 13.57
C ASP A 86 -13.39 -0.22 12.29
N MET A 87 -12.06 -0.27 12.44
CA MET A 87 -11.13 -0.10 11.33
C MET A 87 -11.25 -1.22 10.31
N LYS A 88 -11.24 -0.83 9.03
CA LYS A 88 -11.29 -1.71 7.87
C LYS A 88 -10.12 -1.43 6.96
N ILE A 89 -9.47 -2.48 6.51
CA ILE A 89 -8.54 -2.44 5.37
C ILE A 89 -9.27 -2.91 4.13
N SER A 90 -9.22 -2.13 3.06
CA SER A 90 -9.66 -2.50 1.72
C SER A 90 -8.48 -2.42 0.76
N LEU A 91 -8.40 -3.38 -0.18
CA LEU A 91 -7.37 -3.41 -1.21
C LEU A 91 -7.99 -3.22 -2.59
N TRP A 92 -7.29 -2.48 -3.44
CA TRP A 92 -7.64 -2.25 -4.86
C TRP A 92 -9.06 -1.69 -5.05
N LYS A 93 -9.48 -0.78 -4.16
CA LYS A 93 -10.81 -0.16 -4.26
C LYS A 93 -10.79 0.88 -5.38
N LYS A 94 -11.79 0.82 -6.27
CA LYS A 94 -11.91 1.75 -7.40
C LYS A 94 -12.83 2.90 -7.06
N PHE A 95 -12.39 4.09 -7.41
CA PHE A 95 -13.15 5.32 -7.24
C PHE A 95 -13.30 6.04 -8.56
N ASN A 96 -14.46 6.64 -8.76
CA ASN A 96 -14.63 7.66 -9.76
C ASN A 96 -13.95 8.94 -9.28
N GLN A 97 -13.49 9.73 -10.24
CA GLN A 97 -12.93 11.04 -9.95
C GLN A 97 -14.03 11.98 -9.45
N PRO A 98 -13.68 13.02 -8.66
CA PRO A 98 -14.63 14.07 -8.31
C PRO A 98 -15.23 14.68 -9.58
N ALA A 99 -16.56 14.84 -9.60
CA ALA A 99 -17.27 15.41 -10.76
C ALA A 99 -16.91 16.88 -11.03
N SER A 100 -16.24 17.54 -10.08
CA SER A 100 -15.79 18.93 -10.16
C SER A 100 -14.49 19.12 -10.96
N LEU A 101 -13.84 18.06 -11.43
CA LEU A 101 -12.64 18.20 -12.26
C LEU A 101 -13.01 18.73 -13.66
N GLU A 102 -12.21 19.67 -14.17
CA GLU A 102 -12.41 20.28 -15.49
C GLU A 102 -12.28 19.27 -16.65
N GLN A 103 -11.45 18.25 -16.48
CA GLN A 103 -11.19 17.22 -17.48
C GLN A 103 -11.64 15.84 -16.97
N PRO A 104 -12.40 15.06 -17.77
CA PRO A 104 -12.77 13.70 -17.41
C PRO A 104 -11.53 12.81 -17.29
N GLU A 105 -11.36 12.21 -16.12
CA GLU A 105 -10.31 11.23 -15.86
C GLU A 105 -10.93 9.84 -15.58
N GLY A 106 -10.19 8.78 -15.94
CA GLY A 106 -10.60 7.41 -15.62
C GLY A 106 -10.60 7.12 -14.12
N MET A 107 -11.27 6.02 -13.75
CA MET A 107 -11.26 5.54 -12.36
C MET A 107 -9.83 5.36 -11.83
N THR A 108 -9.62 5.72 -10.57
CA THR A 108 -8.39 5.37 -9.85
C THR A 108 -8.64 4.12 -9.01
N GLU A 109 -7.71 3.18 -9.07
CA GLU A 109 -7.64 2.06 -8.14
C GLU A 109 -6.68 2.45 -7.02
N VAL A 110 -7.15 2.46 -5.78
CA VAL A 110 -6.34 2.73 -4.59
C VAL A 110 -5.83 1.39 -4.08
N ASP A 111 -4.51 1.26 -3.95
CA ASP A 111 -3.87 0.01 -3.53
C ASP A 111 -4.34 -0.44 -2.16
N VAL A 112 -4.32 0.50 -1.20
CA VAL A 112 -4.67 0.27 0.20
C VAL A 112 -5.48 1.44 0.74
N MET A 113 -6.59 1.11 1.38
CA MET A 113 -7.39 2.07 2.15
C MET A 113 -7.65 1.51 3.55
N LEU A 114 -7.23 2.25 4.57
CA LEU A 114 -7.65 2.08 5.95
C LEU A 114 -8.77 3.07 6.24
N GLU A 115 -9.89 2.63 6.79
CA GLU A 115 -10.99 3.54 7.14
C GLU A 115 -11.75 3.11 8.38
N ASN A 116 -12.29 4.09 9.09
CA ASN A 116 -13.38 3.91 10.04
C ASN A 116 -14.36 5.09 9.93
N ASP A 117 -15.19 5.32 10.94
CA ASP A 117 -16.17 6.42 10.92
C ASP A 117 -15.57 7.82 11.07
N ARG A 118 -14.30 7.93 11.49
CA ARG A 118 -13.62 9.20 11.79
C ARG A 118 -12.49 9.54 10.84
N PHE A 119 -11.81 8.55 10.25
CA PHE A 119 -10.70 8.79 9.35
C PHE A 119 -10.73 7.88 8.12
N VAL A 120 -10.02 8.34 7.09
CA VAL A 120 -9.67 7.60 5.88
C VAL A 120 -8.18 7.80 5.65
N TRP A 121 -7.46 6.71 5.37
CA TRP A 121 -6.06 6.74 5.04
C TRP A 121 -5.80 5.92 3.78
N PHE A 122 -5.39 6.60 2.72
CA PHE A 122 -4.96 5.97 1.48
C PHE A 122 -3.46 5.73 1.50
N MET A 123 -3.04 4.56 1.04
CA MET A 123 -1.63 4.28 0.76
C MET A 123 -1.48 3.83 -0.69
N GLU A 124 -0.65 4.55 -1.44
CA GLU A 124 -0.16 4.12 -2.76
C GLU A 124 1.12 3.32 -2.55
N VAL A 125 1.23 2.14 -3.14
CA VAL A 125 2.39 1.26 -2.98
C VAL A 125 3.24 1.32 -4.24
N LYS A 126 4.57 1.44 -4.10
CA LYS A 126 5.52 1.36 -5.21
C LYS A 126 6.63 0.37 -4.91
N TYR A 127 6.70 -0.70 -5.69
CA TYR A 127 7.72 -1.75 -5.52
C TYR A 127 8.55 -1.92 -6.78
N LYS A 128 9.83 -1.50 -6.72
CA LYS A 128 10.79 -1.50 -7.83
C LYS A 128 10.31 -0.75 -9.08
N SER A 129 9.46 0.25 -8.86
CA SER A 129 8.86 1.11 -9.88
C SER A 129 8.77 2.53 -9.31
N ASP A 130 8.64 3.51 -10.20
CA ASP A 130 8.36 4.89 -9.83
C ASP A 130 6.89 5.23 -10.08
N ILE A 131 6.41 6.33 -9.49
CA ILE A 131 5.05 6.81 -9.71
C ILE A 131 4.81 7.27 -11.15
N SER A 132 3.56 7.20 -11.61
CA SER A 132 3.19 7.86 -12.86
C SER A 132 3.15 9.39 -12.68
N MET A 133 3.88 10.11 -13.54
CA MET A 133 3.98 11.57 -13.48
C MET A 133 2.84 12.32 -14.18
N GLY A 134 1.98 11.62 -14.93
CA GLY A 134 0.89 12.26 -15.64
C GLY A 134 -0.21 11.26 -16.04
N THR A 135 -1.28 11.81 -16.58
CA THR A 135 -2.37 11.06 -17.21
C THR A 135 -2.36 11.27 -18.73
N THR A 136 -3.22 10.53 -19.44
CA THR A 136 -3.43 10.69 -20.88
C THR A 136 -3.84 12.11 -21.28
N HIS A 137 -4.49 12.86 -20.39
CA HIS A 137 -5.07 14.17 -20.68
C HIS A 137 -4.42 15.33 -19.92
N ASP A 138 -3.62 15.05 -18.89
CA ASP A 138 -2.93 16.07 -18.10
C ASP A 138 -1.55 15.57 -17.61
N ALA A 139 -0.48 16.19 -18.13
CA ALA A 139 0.90 15.87 -17.81
C ALA A 139 1.37 16.39 -16.44
N HIS A 140 0.57 17.22 -15.77
CA HIS A 140 0.84 17.78 -14.45
C HIS A 140 0.10 17.02 -13.33
N ARG A 141 -0.90 16.20 -13.68
CA ARG A 141 -1.65 15.38 -12.72
C ARG A 141 -1.01 14.01 -12.52
N ASN A 142 -0.06 14.00 -11.60
CA ASN A 142 0.60 12.77 -11.16
C ASN A 142 -0.32 11.89 -10.28
N GLN A 143 0.09 10.64 -10.12
CA GLN A 143 -0.68 9.64 -9.39
C GLN A 143 -0.94 9.99 -7.91
N ILE A 144 -0.03 10.73 -7.26
CA ILE A 144 -0.19 11.12 -5.85
C ILE A 144 -1.34 12.13 -5.72
N LEU A 145 -1.32 13.21 -6.51
CA LEU A 145 -2.39 14.22 -6.48
C LEU A 145 -3.76 13.61 -6.76
N ARG A 146 -3.84 12.71 -7.74
CA ARG A 146 -5.11 12.02 -8.07
C ARG A 146 -5.65 11.22 -6.88
N ASN A 147 -4.77 10.51 -6.15
CA ASN A 147 -5.17 9.79 -4.94
C ASN A 147 -5.61 10.75 -3.83
N ILE A 148 -4.91 11.87 -3.66
CA ILE A 148 -5.25 12.88 -2.65
C ILE A 148 -6.62 13.50 -2.93
N ASP A 149 -6.87 13.92 -4.18
CA ASP A 149 -8.15 14.54 -4.58
C ASP A 149 -9.32 13.58 -4.34
N ILE A 150 -9.17 12.32 -4.75
CA ILE A 150 -10.19 11.28 -4.57
C ILE A 150 -10.39 10.96 -3.10
N GLY A 151 -9.30 10.80 -2.34
CA GLY A 151 -9.36 10.45 -0.94
C GLY A 151 -9.96 11.56 -0.09
N SER A 152 -9.60 12.81 -0.35
CA SER A 152 -10.20 14.00 0.26
C SER A 152 -11.70 14.07 -0.03
N ASN A 153 -12.10 13.91 -1.30
CA ASN A 153 -13.51 13.90 -1.70
C ASN A 153 -14.29 12.73 -1.07
N TYR A 154 -13.71 11.53 -1.01
CA TYR A 154 -14.32 10.36 -0.41
C TYR A 154 -14.46 10.48 1.12
N ALA A 155 -13.44 11.03 1.79
CA ALA A 155 -13.43 11.20 3.24
C ALA A 155 -14.50 12.20 3.70
N GLY A 156 -14.80 13.22 2.90
CA GLY A 156 -15.79 14.24 3.23
C GLY A 156 -15.42 14.96 4.52
N HIS A 157 -16.17 14.73 5.60
CA HIS A 157 -15.92 15.34 6.92
C HIS A 157 -14.91 14.55 7.78
N LYS A 158 -14.50 13.36 7.37
CA LYS A 158 -13.51 12.54 8.08
C LYS A 158 -12.11 13.11 7.90
N ASP A 159 -11.22 12.87 8.87
CA ASP A 159 -9.80 13.15 8.69
C ASP A 159 -9.24 12.28 7.56
N PHE A 160 -8.57 12.90 6.60
CA PHE A 160 -7.94 12.23 5.48
C PHE A 160 -6.43 12.23 5.61
N TYR A 161 -5.82 11.07 5.37
CA TYR A 161 -4.38 10.87 5.37
C TYR A 161 -3.95 10.19 4.08
N PHE A 162 -2.76 10.53 3.59
CA PHE A 162 -2.16 9.89 2.43
C PHE A 162 -0.74 9.43 2.75
N SER A 163 -0.38 8.22 2.31
CA SER A 163 1.00 7.78 2.32
C SER A 163 1.45 7.22 0.98
N LEU A 164 2.72 7.41 0.66
CA LEU A 164 3.41 6.66 -0.36
C LEU A 164 4.28 5.60 0.34
N LEU A 165 4.09 4.32 0.02
CA LEU A 165 4.90 3.20 0.52
C LEU A 165 5.88 2.75 -0.57
N ILE A 166 7.18 2.91 -0.34
CA ILE A 166 8.22 2.58 -1.32
C ILE A 166 9.17 1.49 -0.83
N LEU A 167 9.87 0.83 -1.76
CA LEU A 167 11.03 0.02 -1.42
C LEU A 167 12.20 0.86 -0.96
N ASP A 168 12.62 1.77 -1.82
CA ASP A 168 13.77 2.64 -1.64
C ASP A 168 13.71 3.77 -2.67
N GLU A 169 14.30 4.92 -2.34
CA GLU A 169 14.32 6.12 -3.17
C GLU A 169 15.02 5.88 -4.52
N LYS A 170 15.95 4.92 -4.60
CA LYS A 170 16.59 4.52 -5.87
C LYS A 170 15.59 4.06 -6.91
N PHE A 171 14.50 3.41 -6.50
CA PHE A 171 13.47 2.89 -7.42
C PHE A 171 12.34 3.88 -7.66
N THR A 172 12.10 4.79 -6.71
CA THR A 172 10.99 5.75 -6.75
C THR A 172 11.49 7.20 -6.54
N PRO A 173 12.48 7.69 -7.32
CA PRO A 173 13.08 9.01 -7.11
C PRO A 173 12.09 10.16 -7.38
N LYS A 174 11.21 10.02 -8.37
CA LYS A 174 10.22 11.07 -8.67
C LYS A 174 9.13 11.11 -7.61
N GLY A 175 8.68 9.95 -7.13
CA GLY A 175 7.75 9.86 -6.01
C GLY A 175 8.31 10.52 -4.75
N LYS A 176 9.58 10.24 -4.41
CA LYS A 176 10.27 10.90 -3.30
C LYS A 176 10.28 12.42 -3.44
N MET A 177 10.69 12.92 -4.60
CA MET A 177 10.75 14.36 -4.88
C MET A 177 9.38 15.04 -4.73
N LEU A 178 8.31 14.41 -5.25
CA LEU A 178 6.95 14.95 -5.11
C LEU A 178 6.46 14.92 -3.66
N MET A 179 6.72 13.83 -2.94
CA MET A 179 6.38 13.73 -1.52
C MET A 179 7.09 14.80 -0.70
N ASP A 180 8.37 15.08 -0.97
CA ASP A 180 9.11 16.15 -0.28
C ASP A 180 8.49 17.53 -0.52
N SER A 181 8.03 17.82 -1.73
CA SER A 181 7.28 19.04 -2.03
C SER A 181 5.96 19.08 -1.25
N TYR A 182 5.15 18.02 -1.32
CA TYR A 182 3.83 17.99 -0.70
C TYR A 182 3.83 17.99 0.83
N MET A 183 4.88 17.44 1.46
CA MET A 183 5.02 17.48 2.92
C MET A 183 5.50 18.85 3.43
N ASN A 184 6.30 19.58 2.64
CA ASN A 184 6.87 20.86 3.05
C ASN A 184 5.98 22.06 2.69
N GLU A 185 5.15 21.94 1.67
CA GLU A 185 4.41 23.05 1.10
C GLU A 185 2.92 22.90 1.39
N ARG A 186 2.26 23.97 1.83
CA ARG A 186 0.80 24.05 2.01
C ARG A 186 0.05 24.13 0.67
N PHE A 187 0.55 23.50 -0.39
CA PHE A 187 -0.05 23.60 -1.73
C PHE A 187 -1.42 22.89 -1.83
N LEU A 188 -1.71 21.98 -0.92
CA LEU A 188 -2.94 21.20 -0.90
C LEU A 188 -3.86 21.70 0.20
N ASP A 189 -4.73 22.66 -0.14
CA ASP A 189 -5.73 23.20 0.78
C ASP A 189 -7.00 22.34 0.79
N TYR A 190 -6.84 21.10 1.25
CA TYR A 190 -7.96 20.22 1.59
C TYR A 190 -8.18 20.31 3.10
N GLY A 191 -9.24 20.96 3.55
CA GLY A 191 -9.48 21.19 4.98
C GLY A 191 -9.53 19.91 5.84
N ASN A 192 -9.80 18.76 5.22
CA ASN A 192 -9.80 17.45 5.85
C ASN A 192 -8.49 16.66 5.69
N LEU A 193 -7.56 17.05 4.82
CA LEU A 193 -6.25 16.41 4.68
C LEU A 193 -5.36 16.78 5.88
N LYS A 194 -5.11 15.81 6.76
CA LYS A 194 -4.39 15.99 8.03
C LYS A 194 -2.93 15.57 7.96
N GLY A 195 -2.54 14.74 7.01
CA GLY A 195 -1.16 14.30 6.90
C GLY A 195 -0.84 13.64 5.55
N ILE A 196 0.39 13.88 5.10
CA ILE A 196 1.03 13.24 3.96
C ILE A 196 2.33 12.63 4.48
N SER A 197 2.62 11.38 4.14
CA SER A 197 3.85 10.73 4.61
C SER A 197 4.46 9.76 3.61
N LEU A 198 5.78 9.57 3.72
CA LEU A 198 6.53 8.55 2.99
C LEU A 198 6.93 7.45 3.97
N ILE A 199 6.61 6.20 3.62
CA ILE A 199 6.93 5.01 4.40
C ILE A 199 7.77 4.07 3.53
N THR A 200 8.68 3.31 4.13
CA THR A 200 9.46 2.30 3.41
C THR A 200 9.05 0.87 3.77
N PHE A 201 9.32 -0.09 2.88
CA PHE A 201 9.16 -1.51 3.22
C PHE A 201 10.09 -1.94 4.38
N LYS A 202 11.17 -1.21 4.65
CA LYS A 202 12.00 -1.41 5.85
C LYS A 202 11.22 -1.09 7.12
N ASP A 203 10.41 -0.04 7.11
CA ASP A 203 9.55 0.34 8.24
C ASP A 203 8.46 -0.70 8.47
N VAL A 204 7.82 -1.17 7.40
CA VAL A 204 6.82 -2.26 7.48
C VAL A 204 7.45 -3.56 7.99
N ARG A 205 8.68 -3.89 7.56
CA ARG A 205 9.42 -5.04 8.11
C ARG A 205 9.69 -4.86 9.60
N ASN A 206 10.08 -3.67 10.05
CA ASN A 206 10.29 -3.38 11.47
C ASN A 206 8.98 -3.50 12.26
N LEU A 207 7.85 -3.07 11.69
CA LEU A 207 6.52 -3.25 12.27
C LEU A 207 6.22 -4.74 12.46
N PHE A 208 6.50 -5.60 11.48
CA PHE A 208 6.32 -7.03 11.66
C PHE A 208 7.27 -7.65 12.69
N SER A 209 8.50 -7.15 12.82
CA SER A 209 9.38 -7.56 13.94
C SER A 209 8.75 -7.21 15.29
N PHE A 210 8.23 -5.99 15.43
CA PHE A 210 7.52 -5.55 16.62
C PHE A 210 6.30 -6.45 16.89
N CYS A 211 5.45 -6.71 15.89
CA CYS A 211 4.29 -7.59 16.06
C CYS A 211 4.72 -9.00 16.48
N GLU A 212 5.75 -9.59 15.86
CA GLU A 212 6.25 -10.92 16.22
C GLU A 212 6.66 -11.01 17.70
N GLU A 213 7.21 -9.93 18.26
CA GLU A 213 7.65 -9.87 19.65
C GLU A 213 6.51 -9.59 20.64
N GLN A 214 5.47 -8.84 20.24
CA GLN A 214 4.46 -8.31 21.14
C GLN A 214 3.11 -9.05 21.12
N VAL A 215 2.78 -9.76 20.02
CA VAL A 215 1.51 -10.50 19.92
C VAL A 215 1.45 -11.62 20.96
N GLN A 216 0.27 -11.81 21.54
CA GLN A 216 0.05 -12.84 22.57
C GLN A 216 -0.25 -14.22 21.96
N TYR A 217 -0.82 -14.25 20.75
CA TYR A 217 -1.27 -15.48 20.10
C TYR A 217 -0.22 -16.01 19.12
N GLU A 218 0.01 -17.33 19.17
CA GLU A 218 1.05 -18.00 18.38
C GLU A 218 0.79 -17.90 16.87
N ASP A 219 -0.48 -17.90 16.46
CA ASP A 219 -0.86 -17.75 15.06
C ASP A 219 -0.54 -16.34 14.53
N GLU A 220 -0.86 -15.29 15.28
CA GLU A 220 -0.46 -13.91 14.94
C GLU A 220 1.06 -13.77 14.90
N GLN A 221 1.79 -14.39 15.84
CA GLN A 221 3.26 -14.40 15.82
C GLN A 221 3.80 -15.07 14.56
N TYR A 222 3.24 -16.22 14.20
CA TYR A 222 3.62 -16.94 12.99
C TYR A 222 3.37 -16.08 11.74
N LEU A 223 2.23 -15.40 11.68
CA LEU A 223 1.87 -14.51 10.57
C LEU A 223 2.82 -13.32 10.44
N ALA A 224 3.14 -12.64 11.55
CA ALA A 224 4.11 -11.55 11.58
C ALA A 224 5.49 -12.02 11.10
N ARG A 225 5.97 -13.16 11.61
CA ARG A 225 7.23 -13.79 11.20
C ARG A 225 7.24 -14.15 9.71
N LEU A 226 6.13 -14.67 9.19
CA LEU A 226 6.00 -15.08 7.79
C LEU A 226 6.08 -13.87 6.85
N ALA A 227 5.34 -12.79 7.15
CA ALA A 227 5.38 -11.56 6.36
C ALA A 227 6.75 -10.85 6.45
N LYS A 228 7.35 -10.82 7.65
CA LYS A 228 8.73 -10.31 7.82
C LYS A 228 9.71 -11.03 6.91
N LYS A 229 9.72 -12.36 6.91
CA LYS A 229 10.62 -13.18 6.07
C LYS A 229 10.39 -12.97 4.57
N ASP A 230 9.13 -12.80 4.14
CA ASP A 230 8.81 -12.49 2.74
C ASP A 230 9.40 -11.13 2.34
N LEU A 231 9.24 -10.10 3.17
CA LEU A 231 9.82 -8.78 2.93
C LEU A 231 11.34 -8.82 2.90
N GLU A 232 11.99 -9.47 3.87
CA GLU A 232 13.45 -9.62 3.91
C GLU A 232 13.99 -10.26 2.62
N LYS A 233 13.35 -11.32 2.14
CA LYS A 233 13.71 -11.98 0.88
C LYS A 233 13.56 -11.06 -0.32
N ARG A 234 12.49 -10.25 -0.36
CA ARG A 234 12.20 -9.30 -1.45
C ARG A 234 13.20 -8.15 -1.49
N MET A 235 13.56 -7.63 -0.32
CA MET A 235 14.48 -6.51 -0.15
C MET A 235 15.94 -6.87 -0.46
N VAL A 236 16.35 -8.14 -0.35
CA VAL A 236 17.74 -8.56 -0.70
C VAL A 236 17.94 -8.70 -2.21
N ARG A 237 16.88 -8.91 -2.98
CA ARG A 237 16.95 -9.12 -4.45
C ARG A 237 17.03 -7.79 -5.23
N ILE A 238 17.75 -6.81 -4.70
CA ILE A 238 17.96 -5.47 -5.30
C ILE A 238 19.11 -5.49 -6.30
#